data_AF-A0A2G8PH70-F1
#
_entry.id   AF-A0A2G8PH70-F1
#
_cell.length_a   1.000
_cell.length_b   1.000
_cell.length_c   1.000
_cell.angle_alpha   90.00
_cell.angle_beta   90.00
_cell.angle_gamma   90.00
#
_symmetry.space_group_name_H-M   'P 1'
#
loop_
_entity.id
_entity.type
_entity.pdbx_description
1 polymer ?
#
loop_
_entity_poly.entity_id
_entity_poly.type
_entity_poly.pdbx_seq_one_letter_code
_entity_poly.pdbx_strand_id
1 'polypeptide(L)'
;MAYPATWHNRYADGWYLPARLPARKNRPVKAFKAGFVTYAARIFSFRAKDWTVSLTTVEGRERLELSIGNYQRGMLAGTNPQSATLSNAKRVLTTICVETQPPELQTAAKAIGVDLGRRDIAHTSEGDPWNGQPLILVASGAPMQS
;
A
#
# COMPACT_ATOMS: atom_id res chain seq x y z
N MET A 1 34.34 35.18 2.78
CA MET A 1 34.25 33.94 1.99
C MET A 1 33.28 33.00 2.69
N ALA A 2 32.16 32.71 2.02
CA ALA A 2 31.05 31.85 2.44
C ALA A 2 31.39 30.37 2.17
N TYR A 3 30.81 29.33 2.78
CA TYR A 3 29.43 29.12 3.26
C TYR A 3 29.39 28.16 4.47
N PRO A 4 28.41 28.28 5.39
CA PRO A 4 28.05 27.22 6.34
C PRO A 4 27.00 26.26 5.75
N ALA A 5 27.20 24.96 5.97
CA ALA A 5 26.29 23.89 5.60
C ALA A 5 25.02 23.91 6.47
N THR A 6 23.87 24.19 5.85
CA THR A 6 22.56 23.86 6.42
C THR A 6 21.94 22.76 5.57
N TRP A 7 21.75 21.59 6.19
CA TRP A 7 21.00 20.49 5.62
C TRP A 7 19.52 20.87 5.58
N HIS A 8 19.06 21.36 4.43
CA HIS A 8 17.65 21.52 4.14
C HIS A 8 17.05 20.15 3.82
N ASN A 9 16.18 19.68 4.71
CA ASN A 9 15.32 18.53 4.50
C ASN A 9 14.26 18.90 3.43
N ARG A 10 14.57 18.65 2.15
CA ARG A 10 13.64 18.79 1.03
C ARG A 10 12.80 17.52 0.91
N TYR A 11 11.75 17.45 1.71
CA TYR A 11 10.59 16.58 1.47
C TYR A 11 9.33 17.40 1.75
N ALA A 12 8.97 18.30 0.83
CA ALA A 12 7.66 18.96 0.83
C ALA A 12 7.38 19.68 -0.50
N ASP A 13 7.63 19.02 -1.63
CA ASP A 13 7.13 19.49 -2.93
C ASP A 13 5.98 18.58 -3.37
N GLY A 14 4.75 19.06 -3.15
CA GLY A 14 3.54 18.47 -3.70
C GLY A 14 2.43 18.24 -2.69
N TRP A 15 1.37 19.05 -2.83
CA TRP A 15 0.00 18.88 -2.33
C TRP A 15 -0.40 19.61 -1.03
N TYR A 16 -1.33 20.55 -1.22
CA TYR A 16 -2.16 21.32 -0.29
C TYR A 16 -1.47 22.39 0.58
N LEU A 17 -1.79 23.66 0.28
CA LEU A 17 -1.72 24.77 1.23
C LEU A 17 -2.50 24.38 2.50
N PRO A 18 -1.88 24.26 3.68
CA PRO A 18 -2.67 24.14 4.89
C PRO A 18 -3.30 25.51 5.16
N ALA A 19 -4.63 25.57 5.02
CA ALA A 19 -5.42 26.57 5.72
C ALA A 19 -4.90 26.64 7.16
N ARG A 20 -4.53 27.85 7.60
CA ARG A 20 -3.96 28.13 8.92
C ARG A 20 -4.94 27.61 9.98
N LEU A 21 -4.71 26.40 10.50
CA LEU A 21 -5.50 25.85 11.59
C LEU A 21 -5.37 26.83 12.76
N PRO A 22 -6.48 27.32 13.35
CA PRO A 22 -6.39 28.22 14.48
C PRO A 22 -5.58 27.55 15.58
N ALA A 23 -4.60 28.28 16.12
CA ALA A 23 -3.76 27.81 17.21
C ALA A 23 -4.64 27.22 18.31
N ARG A 24 -4.56 25.90 18.50
CA ARG A 24 -5.32 25.22 19.55
C ARG A 24 -4.87 25.82 20.88
N LYS A 25 -5.81 26.42 21.62
CA LYS A 25 -5.60 26.89 22.99
C LYS A 25 -4.83 25.82 23.77
N ASN A 26 -3.82 26.25 24.52
CA ASN A 26 -2.82 25.50 25.28
C ASN A 26 -3.41 24.42 26.23
N ARG A 27 -4.06 23.41 25.65
CA ARG A 27 -4.64 22.27 26.35
C ARG A 27 -3.63 21.13 26.23
N PRO A 28 -3.11 20.60 27.34
CA PRO A 28 -2.24 19.43 27.28
C PRO A 28 -2.96 18.29 26.57
N VAL A 29 -2.27 17.63 25.64
CA VAL A 29 -2.78 16.43 24.97
C VAL A 29 -3.03 15.38 26.05
N LYS A 30 -4.30 15.10 26.34
CA LYS A 30 -4.70 14.22 27.45
C LYS A 30 -4.24 12.77 27.27
N ALA A 31 -4.16 12.30 26.03
CA ALA A 31 -3.64 10.99 25.68
C ALA A 31 -3.36 10.90 24.17
N PHE A 32 -2.26 10.25 23.81
CA PHE A 32 -2.06 9.73 22.45
C PHE A 32 -2.78 8.36 22.37
N LYS A 33 -3.98 8.33 21.77
CA LYS A 33 -4.58 7.06 21.33
C LYS A 33 -3.94 6.65 20.01
N ALA A 34 -2.67 6.23 20.04
CA ALA A 34 -2.06 5.64 18.86
C ALA A 34 -2.70 4.25 18.66
N GLY A 35 -3.73 4.19 17.81
CA GLY A 35 -4.34 2.93 17.38
C GLY A 35 -3.44 2.15 16.42
N PHE A 36 -2.35 2.76 15.94
CA PHE A 36 -1.37 2.14 15.06
C PHE A 36 0.00 2.80 15.17
N VAL A 37 1.03 2.09 14.69
CA VAL A 37 2.42 2.53 14.56
C VAL A 37 2.94 2.11 13.18
N THR A 38 3.55 3.03 12.44
CA THR A 38 4.19 2.74 11.16
C THR A 38 5.68 2.49 11.36
N TYR A 39 6.21 1.49 10.67
CA TYR A 39 7.60 1.10 10.69
C TYR A 39 8.19 1.21 9.29
N ALA A 40 9.44 1.67 9.22
CA ALA A 40 10.26 1.71 8.01
C ALA A 40 11.44 0.73 8.13
N ALA A 41 12.22 0.56 7.06
CA ALA A 41 13.23 -0.50 6.90
C ALA A 41 14.29 -0.54 8.02
N ARG A 42 14.52 0.58 8.71
CA ARG A 42 15.47 0.67 9.83
C ARG A 42 14.95 -0.02 11.10
N ILE A 43 13.64 0.02 11.33
CA ILE A 43 12.98 -0.43 12.55
C ILE A 43 12.02 -1.61 12.32
N PHE A 44 11.97 -2.12 11.09
CA PHE A 44 11.21 -3.29 10.65
C PHE A 44 12.11 -4.25 9.88
N SER A 45 11.89 -5.55 10.03
CA SER A 45 12.45 -6.56 9.12
C SER A 45 11.56 -7.79 9.08
N PHE A 46 11.25 -8.29 7.88
CA PHE A 46 10.58 -9.56 7.66
C PHE A 46 11.60 -10.70 7.51
N ARG A 47 11.26 -11.89 8.02
CA ARG A 47 12.10 -13.08 7.96
C ARG A 47 11.26 -14.27 7.51
N ALA A 48 11.45 -14.67 6.26
CA ALA A 48 10.67 -15.75 5.66
C ALA A 48 10.94 -17.13 6.29
N LYS A 49 12.17 -17.38 6.79
CA LYS A 49 12.57 -18.73 7.22
C LYS A 49 11.81 -19.28 8.42
N ASP A 50 11.30 -18.40 9.27
CA ASP A 50 10.52 -18.74 10.47
C ASP A 50 9.21 -17.95 10.54
N TRP A 51 8.84 -17.27 9.44
CA TRP A 51 7.65 -16.44 9.35
C TRP A 51 7.53 -15.43 10.51
N THR A 52 8.62 -14.74 10.81
CA THR A 52 8.64 -13.70 11.85
C THR A 52 8.83 -12.30 11.26
N VAL A 53 8.38 -11.30 12.02
CA VAL A 53 8.76 -9.90 11.84
C VAL A 53 9.53 -9.43 13.06
N SER A 54 10.47 -8.51 12.87
CA SER A 54 11.14 -7.83 13.97
C SER A 54 10.78 -6.36 13.96
N LEU A 55 10.36 -5.87 15.12
CA LEU A 55 9.91 -4.50 15.34
C LEU A 55 10.76 -3.88 16.44
N THR A 56 11.29 -2.69 16.21
CA THR A 56 11.93 -1.93 17.29
C THR A 56 10.87 -1.23 18.14
N THR A 57 10.77 -1.61 19.41
CA THR A 57 9.96 -0.97 20.45
C THR A 57 10.86 -0.08 21.32
N VAL A 58 10.27 0.61 22.30
CA VAL A 58 11.03 1.42 23.27
C VAL A 58 11.88 0.55 24.20
N GLU A 59 11.50 -0.72 24.40
CA GLU A 59 12.20 -1.69 25.26
C GLU A 59 13.25 -2.51 24.48
N GLY A 60 13.39 -2.29 23.17
CA GLY A 60 14.35 -3.00 22.33
C GLY A 60 13.70 -3.60 21.08
N ARG A 61 14.36 -4.58 20.46
CA ARG A 61 13.86 -5.21 19.23
C ARG A 61 13.12 -6.50 19.57
N GLU A 62 11.82 -6.51 19.34
CA GLU A 62 10.96 -7.66 19.54
C GLU A 62 10.81 -8.45 18.24
N ARG A 63 10.63 -9.77 18.37
CA ARG A 63 10.36 -10.67 17.25
C ARG A 63 8.99 -11.31 17.46
N LEU A 64 8.11 -11.13 16.48
CA LEU A 64 6.74 -11.62 16.52
C LEU A 64 6.53 -12.64 15.42
N GLU A 65 5.88 -13.74 15.74
CA GLU A 65 5.45 -14.75 14.77
C GLU A 65 4.23 -14.25 13.98
N LEU A 66 4.24 -14.48 12.66
CA LEU A 66 3.13 -14.18 11.79
C LEU A 66 2.15 -15.35 11.77
N SER A 67 0.96 -15.15 12.31
CA SER A 67 -0.18 -16.05 12.14
C SER A 67 -0.84 -15.83 10.77
N ILE A 68 -0.19 -16.31 9.70
CA ILE A 68 -0.63 -16.10 8.30
C ILE A 68 -0.79 -17.42 7.53
N GLY A 69 -1.74 -17.44 6.60
CA GLY A 69 -2.06 -18.58 5.72
C GLY A 69 -1.22 -18.64 4.45
N ASN A 70 -1.38 -19.70 3.66
CA ASN A 70 -0.56 -20.00 2.48
C ASN A 70 -0.55 -18.88 1.43
N TYR A 71 -1.68 -18.21 1.21
CA TYR A 71 -1.76 -17.09 0.26
C TYR A 71 -0.81 -15.94 0.65
N GLN A 72 -0.87 -15.50 1.90
CA GLN A 72 -0.01 -14.44 2.43
C GLN A 72 1.46 -14.86 2.43
N ARG A 73 1.72 -16.14 2.75
CA ARG A 73 3.07 -16.71 2.63
C ARG A 73 3.58 -16.65 1.20
N GLY A 74 2.74 -17.00 0.22
CA GLY A 74 3.07 -16.90 -1.21
C GLY A 74 3.37 -15.47 -1.65
N MET A 75 2.56 -14.49 -1.21
CA MET A 75 2.81 -13.08 -1.53
C MET A 75 4.10 -12.53 -0.90
N LEU A 76 4.49 -13.02 0.28
CA LEU A 76 5.68 -12.55 0.98
C LEU A 76 6.96 -13.33 0.61
N ALA A 77 6.83 -14.54 0.09
CA ALA A 77 7.97 -15.37 -0.28
C ALA A 77 8.80 -14.69 -1.37
N GLY A 78 10.12 -14.63 -1.18
CA GLY A 78 11.05 -13.98 -2.11
C GLY A 78 11.01 -12.44 -2.10
N THR A 79 10.15 -11.83 -1.29
CA THR A 79 10.06 -10.37 -1.16
C THR A 79 10.95 -9.85 -0.03
N ASN A 80 11.28 -8.55 -0.08
CA ASN A 80 11.97 -7.84 0.98
C ASN A 80 11.16 -6.60 1.40
N PRO A 81 10.03 -6.78 2.11
CA PRO A 81 9.18 -5.67 2.50
C PRO A 81 9.94 -4.74 3.43
N GLN A 82 9.80 -3.44 3.18
CA GLN A 82 10.57 -2.40 3.86
C GLN A 82 9.74 -1.58 4.84
N SER A 83 8.42 -1.77 4.85
CA SER A 83 7.55 -1.07 5.78
C SER A 83 6.39 -1.94 6.24
N ALA A 84 5.88 -1.60 7.42
CA ALA A 84 4.72 -2.23 7.99
C ALA A 84 3.96 -1.27 8.90
N THR A 85 2.66 -1.48 9.05
CA THR A 85 1.84 -0.79 10.04
C THR A 85 1.34 -1.80 11.06
N LEU A 86 1.70 -1.61 12.32
CA LEU A 86 1.13 -2.34 13.44
C LEU A 86 -0.12 -1.62 13.91
N SER A 87 -1.25 -2.30 14.06
CA SER A 87 -2.49 -1.71 14.58
C SER A 87 -2.99 -2.46 15.80
N ASN A 88 -3.41 -1.69 16.81
CA ASN A 88 -4.01 -2.17 18.04
C ASN A 88 -5.53 -2.22 17.87
N ALA A 89 -6.00 -3.24 17.14
CA ALA A 89 -7.41 -3.59 17.08
C ALA A 89 -7.77 -4.58 18.21
N LYS A 90 -8.90 -5.30 18.12
CA LYS A 90 -9.20 -6.41 19.05
C LYS A 90 -8.12 -7.50 19.09
N ARG A 91 -7.26 -7.54 18.06
CA ARG A 91 -6.03 -8.32 17.95
C ARG A 91 -4.94 -7.40 17.40
N VAL A 92 -3.68 -7.69 17.72
CA VAL A 92 -2.53 -7.01 17.11
C VAL A 92 -2.45 -7.46 15.65
N LEU A 93 -2.63 -6.53 14.71
CA LEU A 93 -2.58 -6.81 13.27
C LEU A 93 -1.43 -6.03 12.64
N THR A 94 -0.63 -6.73 11.82
CA THR A 94 0.47 -6.12 11.07
C THR A 94 0.14 -6.14 9.58
N THR A 95 0.00 -4.96 8.97
CA THR A 95 -0.07 -4.81 7.52
C THR A 95 1.35 -4.62 6.99
N ILE A 96 1.82 -5.54 6.16
CA ILE A 96 3.16 -5.49 5.56
C ILE A 96 3.04 -4.94 4.14
N CYS A 97 3.84 -3.93 3.82
CA CYS A 97 3.87 -3.33 2.49
C CYS A 97 4.88 -4.09 1.61
N VAL A 98 4.38 -4.72 0.55
CA VAL A 98 5.19 -5.35 -0.50
C VAL A 98 5.19 -4.43 -1.70
N GLU A 99 6.36 -3.93 -2.06
CA GLU A 99 6.55 -3.13 -3.28
C GLU A 99 6.94 -4.06 -4.41
N THR A 100 6.24 -3.96 -5.54
CA THR A 100 6.56 -4.65 -6.78
C THR A 100 6.96 -3.63 -7.82
N GLN A 101 7.95 -3.94 -8.66
CA GLN A 101 8.19 -3.11 -9.83
C GLN A 101 6.93 -3.07 -10.69
N PRO A 102 6.47 -1.89 -11.12
CA PRO A 102 5.40 -1.82 -12.09
C PRO A 102 5.84 -2.59 -13.34
N PRO A 103 4.92 -3.29 -14.02
CA PRO A 103 5.25 -3.93 -15.29
C PRO A 103 5.80 -2.87 -16.25
N GLU A 104 6.75 -3.27 -17.10
CA GLU A 104 7.23 -2.38 -18.16
C GLU A 104 6.05 -1.85 -18.98
N LEU A 105 6.13 -0.57 -19.34
CA LEU A 105 5.14 0.05 -20.21
C LEU A 105 5.14 -0.70 -21.55
N GLN A 106 4.11 -1.52 -21.75
CA GLN A 106 3.90 -2.16 -23.03
C GLN A 106 3.49 -1.07 -24.02
N THR A 107 4.28 -0.89 -25.07
CA THR A 107 3.84 -0.06 -26.21
C THR A 107 2.75 -0.85 -26.93
N ALA A 108 1.49 -0.62 -26.55
CA ALA A 108 0.38 -1.27 -27.20
C ALA A 108 0.26 -0.75 -28.63
N ALA A 109 0.40 -1.62 -29.63
CA ALA A 109 0.17 -1.28 -31.04
C ALA A 109 -1.27 -0.83 -31.30
N LYS A 110 -2.19 -1.19 -30.39
CA LYS A 110 -3.62 -0.90 -30.45
C LYS A 110 -4.12 -0.49 -29.06
N ALA A 111 -4.88 0.61 -29.00
CA ALA A 111 -5.62 1.01 -27.81
C ALA A 111 -7.11 0.70 -28.00
N ILE A 112 -7.78 0.24 -26.95
CA ILE A 112 -9.25 0.08 -26.92
C ILE A 112 -9.79 1.18 -25.99
N GLY A 113 -10.61 2.07 -26.53
CA GLY A 113 -11.33 3.05 -25.72
C GLY A 113 -12.48 2.36 -24.98
N VAL A 114 -12.68 2.69 -23.72
CA VAL A 114 -13.80 2.17 -22.91
C VAL A 114 -14.54 3.35 -22.29
N ASP A 115 -15.83 3.48 -22.61
CA ASP A 115 -16.72 4.50 -22.05
C ASP A 115 -17.72 3.89 -21.06
N LEU A 116 -18.09 4.66 -20.03
CA LEU A 116 -19.06 4.25 -19.02
C LEU A 116 -20.40 4.94 -19.31
N GLY A 117 -21.43 4.15 -19.58
CA GLY A 117 -22.73 4.65 -20.00
C GLY A 117 -23.82 4.53 -18.93
N ARG A 118 -24.95 5.20 -19.19
CA ARG A 118 -26.16 5.02 -18.37
C ARG A 118 -26.79 3.64 -18.54
N ARG A 119 -26.65 3.02 -19.73
CA ARG A 119 -27.24 1.71 -20.06
C ARG A 119 -26.24 0.57 -19.91
N ASP A 120 -25.01 0.81 -20.36
CA ASP A 120 -23.94 -0.17 -20.38
C ASP A 120 -22.88 0.19 -19.33
N ILE A 121 -22.45 -0.81 -18.57
CA ILE A 121 -21.40 -0.67 -17.56
C ILE A 121 -20.08 -0.32 -18.25
N ALA A 122 -19.82 -0.89 -19.42
CA ALA A 122 -18.70 -0.53 -20.27
C ALA A 122 -19.08 -0.67 -21.74
N HIS A 123 -18.63 0.25 -22.57
CA HIS A 123 -18.79 0.19 -24.03
C HIS A 123 -17.43 0.42 -24.69
N THR A 124 -17.02 -0.50 -25.56
CA THR A 124 -15.71 -0.39 -26.23
C THR A 124 -15.79 0.48 -27.48
N SER A 125 -14.67 1.04 -27.91
CA SER A 125 -14.55 1.74 -29.20
C SER A 125 -14.75 0.82 -30.41
N GLU A 126 -14.79 -0.51 -30.19
CA GLU A 126 -15.07 -1.52 -31.21
C GLU A 126 -16.58 -1.84 -31.31
N GLY A 127 -17.40 -1.26 -30.43
CA GLY A 127 -18.86 -1.41 -30.47
C GLY A 127 -19.42 -2.44 -29.53
N ASP A 128 -18.61 -3.03 -28.63
CA ASP A 128 -19.06 -4.08 -27.72
C ASP A 128 -19.70 -3.49 -26.45
N PRO A 129 -20.98 -3.76 -26.19
CA PRO A 129 -21.66 -3.31 -24.98
C PRO A 129 -21.59 -4.38 -23.87
N TRP A 130 -21.18 -3.96 -22.67
CA TRP A 130 -21.20 -4.77 -21.45
C TRP A 130 -22.23 -4.20 -20.49
N ASN A 131 -23.44 -4.75 -20.52
CA ASN A 131 -24.52 -4.38 -19.58
C ASN A 131 -24.50 -5.25 -18.31
N GLY A 132 -25.47 -5.10 -17.41
CA GLY A 132 -25.52 -5.86 -16.15
C GLY A 132 -25.97 -7.32 -16.26
N GLN A 133 -26.38 -7.81 -17.43
CA GLN A 133 -26.87 -9.18 -17.63
C GLN A 133 -25.74 -10.25 -17.62
N PRO A 134 -24.51 -10.01 -18.14
CA PRO A 134 -23.42 -10.99 -18.14
C PRO A 134 -22.71 -11.21 -16.79
N LEU A 135 -23.26 -10.77 -15.65
CA LEU A 135 -22.64 -10.92 -14.32
C LEU A 135 -22.52 -12.38 -13.81
N ILE A 136 -22.74 -13.39 -14.66
CA ILE A 136 -22.67 -14.81 -14.28
C ILE A 136 -21.33 -15.48 -14.64
N LEU A 137 -20.43 -14.90 -15.44
CA LEU A 137 -19.19 -15.59 -15.78
C LEU A 137 -17.98 -14.66 -16.02
N VAL A 138 -17.32 -14.20 -14.95
CA VAL A 138 -15.87 -13.92 -15.04
C VAL A 138 -15.16 -15.23 -14.72
N ALA A 139 -15.10 -16.12 -15.70
CA ALA A 139 -14.27 -17.31 -15.63
C ALA A 139 -12.80 -16.89 -15.80
N SER A 140 -11.98 -17.18 -14.79
CA SER A 140 -10.53 -17.15 -14.89
C SER A 140 -10.06 -18.03 -16.05
N GLY A 141 -9.39 -17.42 -17.03
CA GLY A 141 -8.64 -18.09 -18.09
C GLY A 141 -9.36 -18.21 -19.42
N ALA A 142 -9.01 -17.35 -20.39
CA ALA A 142 -9.22 -17.66 -21.79
C ALA A 142 -8.16 -18.67 -22.26
N PRO A 143 -8.52 -19.76 -22.97
CA PRO A 143 -7.53 -20.63 -23.58
C PRO A 143 -6.88 -19.91 -24.77
N MET A 144 -5.55 -19.96 -24.81
CA MET A 144 -4.72 -19.57 -25.94
C MET A 144 -5.09 -20.45 -27.14
N GLN A 145 -5.69 -19.87 -28.18
CA GLN A 145 -5.93 -20.57 -29.44
C GLN A 145 -4.69 -20.47 -30.33
N SER A 146 -4.28 -21.62 -30.86
CA SER A 146 -3.20 -21.84 -31.83
C SER A 146 -3.50 -21.24 -33.19
#